data_AF-A0A962VCS0-F1
#
_entry.id   AF-A0A962VCS0-F1
#
_cell.length_a   1.000
_cell.length_b   1.000
_cell.length_c   1.000
_cell.angle_alpha   90.00
_cell.angle_beta   90.00
_cell.angle_gamma   90.00
#
_symmetry.space_group_name_H-M   'P 1'
#
loop_
_entity.id
_entity.type
_entity.pdbx_description
1 polymer ?
#
loop_
_entity_poly.entity_id
_entity_poly.type
_entity_poly.pdbx_seq_one_letter_code
_entity_poly.pdbx_strand_id
1 'polypeptide(L)'
;RAMVFWGHAPNSQTRGAEMKKAMEKLDLLVIVDPYPTASAIMHDRTDGVYLLPACTQFETYGSVTASNRSLQWRDKVIDPLFESLPDHTIMYKFAKKFGYDQEMFKNIEVNGDEPLIEDILRELNKGMWTIGYTGQSPERLKDHQQNWHTFNTTTLKAEGGPADGDFYGLPWPCWGTPEMRHPGTPVLYNTSKPVAEGGLTFRARFGVERDGVNLLAEGSWSKGSEIEDGYPEFTADMLKQLGWWDDLTEEEKVAAEGKNWKTDLSGGIQRVAIKHGCAPFGNAKARSVVWTFPDPVPIHREPLYTSRRDLVEKYPTYEDRKSHYRLPTRYSSIQANDFSKDYPLIHTSGRLVEYEGGGEETRSNPWLAELQQDMFVEINPADANDRGIKDGDMVWVNGPEGSRIKVKAMITRRVERGVVFTPFHFAGHMQGEDRRSKYPEGADPYVLGEAANTVLTYGYDSVTQMQETKCSLCQIEPA
;
A
#
# COMPACT_ATOMS: atom_id res chain seq x y z
N ARG A 1 -10.71 -24.73 -4.37
CA ARG A 1 -10.64 -23.41 -3.72
C ARG A 1 -9.25 -23.27 -3.13
N ALA A 2 -8.43 -22.37 -3.66
CA ALA A 2 -7.06 -22.16 -3.19
C ALA A 2 -6.87 -20.69 -2.81
N MET A 3 -6.03 -20.42 -1.81
CA MET A 3 -5.59 -19.07 -1.46
C MET A 3 -4.09 -19.09 -1.17
N VAL A 4 -3.40 -18.04 -1.62
CA VAL A 4 -1.98 -17.81 -1.35
C VAL A 4 -1.87 -16.54 -0.52
N PHE A 5 -1.29 -16.63 0.67
CA PHE A 5 -0.83 -15.48 1.45
C PHE A 5 0.68 -15.36 1.27
N TRP A 6 1.12 -14.32 0.58
CA TRP A 6 2.53 -14.11 0.26
C TRP A 6 2.95 -12.75 0.80
N GLY A 7 3.80 -12.73 1.84
CA GLY A 7 4.21 -11.49 2.53
C GLY A 7 3.02 -10.67 3.03
N HIS A 8 1.99 -11.34 3.57
CA HIS A 8 0.73 -10.69 3.94
C HIS A 8 0.23 -11.16 5.31
N ALA A 9 -0.07 -10.19 6.17
CA ALA A 9 -0.56 -10.37 7.53
C ALA A 9 -2.11 -10.37 7.59
N PRO A 10 -2.80 -11.48 7.87
CA PRO A 10 -4.27 -11.49 7.97
C PRO A 10 -4.77 -10.80 9.25
N ASN A 11 -3.94 -10.73 10.28
CA ASN A 11 -4.28 -10.05 11.53
C ASN A 11 -4.34 -8.52 11.39
N SER A 12 -3.95 -7.96 10.23
CA SER A 12 -4.23 -6.56 9.86
C SER A 12 -5.61 -6.38 9.20
N GLN A 13 -6.40 -7.44 9.01
CA GLN A 13 -7.74 -7.39 8.41
C GLN A 13 -8.83 -7.61 9.46
N THR A 14 -9.95 -6.89 9.38
CA THR A 14 -11.08 -7.04 10.34
C THR A 14 -11.81 -8.37 10.18
N ARG A 15 -12.59 -8.75 11.20
CA ARG A 15 -13.41 -9.97 11.21
C ARG A 15 -12.58 -11.26 11.23
N GLY A 16 -11.64 -11.32 12.17
CA GLY A 16 -10.75 -12.47 12.42
C GLY A 16 -11.44 -13.82 12.50
N ALA A 17 -12.60 -13.90 13.17
CA ALA A 17 -13.36 -15.15 13.30
C ALA A 17 -13.94 -15.63 11.97
N GLU A 18 -14.42 -14.73 11.13
CA GLU A 18 -14.91 -15.03 9.79
C GLU A 18 -13.78 -15.41 8.84
N MET A 19 -12.63 -14.75 8.96
CA MET A 19 -11.43 -15.15 8.21
C MET A 19 -11.01 -16.57 8.54
N LYS A 20 -10.97 -16.96 9.83
CA LYS A 20 -10.70 -18.35 10.23
C LYS A 20 -11.66 -19.32 9.56
N LYS A 21 -12.97 -19.05 9.66
CA LYS A 21 -14.01 -19.87 9.01
C LYS A 21 -13.84 -19.93 7.49
N ALA A 22 -13.36 -18.85 6.86
CA ALA A 22 -13.10 -18.82 5.42
C ALA A 22 -11.87 -19.66 5.05
N MET A 23 -10.78 -19.58 5.82
CA MET A 23 -9.58 -20.39 5.62
C MET A 23 -9.86 -21.89 5.78
N GLU A 24 -10.70 -22.27 6.74
CA GLU A 24 -11.11 -23.66 6.97
C GLU A 24 -11.93 -24.24 5.82
N LYS A 25 -12.55 -23.39 5.00
CA LYS A 25 -13.24 -23.80 3.78
C LYS A 25 -12.32 -23.93 2.57
N LEU A 26 -11.05 -23.59 2.65
CA LEU A 26 -10.16 -23.77 1.51
C LEU A 26 -9.89 -25.25 1.24
N ASP A 27 -9.50 -25.58 0.02
CA ASP A 27 -8.96 -26.91 -0.30
C ASP A 27 -7.42 -26.86 -0.31
N LEU A 28 -6.84 -25.66 -0.49
CA LEU A 28 -5.42 -25.37 -0.43
C LEU A 28 -5.18 -23.97 0.15
N LEU A 29 -4.28 -23.87 1.13
CA LEU A 29 -3.75 -22.62 1.67
C LEU A 29 -2.22 -22.66 1.58
N VAL A 30 -1.63 -21.72 0.84
CA VAL A 30 -0.17 -21.58 0.74
C VAL A 30 0.23 -20.27 1.42
N ILE A 31 1.20 -20.34 2.31
CA ILE A 31 1.75 -19.21 3.04
C ILE A 31 3.22 -19.11 2.66
N VAL A 32 3.62 -17.96 2.14
CA VAL A 32 5.00 -17.68 1.71
C VAL A 32 5.49 -16.47 2.49
N ASP A 33 6.42 -16.70 3.40
CA ASP A 33 6.89 -15.69 4.34
C ASP A 33 8.20 -16.16 5.00
N PRO A 34 9.11 -15.24 5.41
CA PRO A 34 10.25 -15.59 6.25
C PRO A 34 9.86 -16.11 7.64
N TYR A 35 8.68 -15.76 8.16
CA TYR A 35 8.21 -16.20 9.49
C TYR A 35 6.81 -16.82 9.41
N PRO A 36 6.45 -17.81 10.24
CA PRO A 36 5.08 -18.31 10.29
C PRO A 36 4.11 -17.19 10.71
N THR A 37 3.22 -16.81 9.81
CA THR A 37 2.27 -15.71 10.00
C THR A 37 1.03 -16.12 10.79
N ALA A 38 0.19 -15.15 11.16
CA ALA A 38 -1.14 -15.44 11.72
C ALA A 38 -1.98 -16.39 10.82
N SER A 39 -1.77 -16.39 9.50
CA SER A 39 -2.43 -17.30 8.56
C SER A 39 -2.10 -18.76 8.82
N ALA A 40 -0.91 -19.04 9.36
CA ALA A 40 -0.42 -20.39 9.63
C ALA A 40 -1.15 -21.06 10.81
N ILE A 41 -1.58 -20.25 11.77
CA ILE A 41 -1.99 -20.73 13.10
C ILE A 41 -3.46 -20.48 13.44
N MET A 42 -4.14 -19.57 12.72
CA MET A 42 -5.52 -19.19 13.09
C MET A 42 -6.57 -20.27 12.78
N HIS A 43 -6.39 -21.08 11.73
CA HIS A 43 -7.34 -22.12 11.33
C HIS A 43 -7.06 -23.47 12.03
N ASP A 44 -8.05 -24.35 12.12
CA ASP A 44 -7.88 -25.71 12.69
C ASP A 44 -7.61 -26.81 11.63
N ARG A 45 -7.22 -26.42 10.41
CA ARG A 45 -6.88 -27.36 9.34
C ARG A 45 -5.72 -28.26 9.72
N THR A 46 -5.81 -29.53 9.33
CA THR A 46 -4.75 -30.55 9.51
C THR A 46 -4.10 -30.96 8.19
N ASP A 47 -4.66 -30.51 7.06
CA ASP A 47 -4.20 -30.81 5.71
C ASP A 47 -4.38 -29.62 4.75
N GLY A 48 -3.72 -29.72 3.59
CA GLY A 48 -3.82 -28.71 2.53
C GLY A 48 -3.30 -27.33 2.93
N VAL A 49 -2.38 -27.25 3.90
CA VAL A 49 -1.70 -26.02 4.31
C VAL A 49 -0.21 -26.19 4.08
N TYR A 50 0.40 -25.26 3.37
CA TYR A 50 1.83 -25.27 3.04
C TYR A 50 2.47 -23.97 3.50
N LEU A 51 3.59 -24.09 4.19
CA LEU A 51 4.45 -22.98 4.62
C LEU A 51 5.72 -23.06 3.77
N LEU A 52 5.96 -22.05 2.95
CA LEU A 52 7.15 -21.96 2.09
C LEU A 52 8.08 -20.90 2.66
N PRO A 53 9.31 -21.25 3.06
CA PRO A 53 10.25 -20.30 3.63
C PRO A 53 10.73 -19.33 2.54
N ALA A 54 10.40 -18.06 2.70
CA ALA A 54 10.91 -16.99 1.85
C ALA A 54 12.11 -16.30 2.50
N CYS A 55 12.97 -15.71 1.68
CA CYS A 55 14.04 -14.84 2.15
C CYS A 55 13.50 -13.57 2.83
N THR A 56 14.25 -13.07 3.80
CA THR A 56 14.17 -11.69 4.29
C THR A 56 14.75 -10.71 3.26
N GLN A 57 14.52 -9.41 3.47
CA GLN A 57 15.10 -8.33 2.67
C GLN A 57 16.64 -8.32 2.61
N PHE A 58 17.33 -9.00 3.53
CA PHE A 58 18.80 -9.03 3.60
C PHE A 58 19.41 -10.18 2.80
N GLU A 59 18.60 -11.15 2.40
CA GLU A 59 19.00 -12.37 1.67
C GLU A 59 18.70 -12.28 0.16
N THR A 60 18.20 -11.13 -0.30
CA THR A 60 17.86 -10.83 -1.69
C THR A 60 18.35 -9.44 -2.08
N TYR A 61 18.18 -9.07 -3.34
CA TYR A 61 18.59 -7.78 -3.89
C TYR A 61 17.49 -7.20 -4.79
N GLY A 62 17.63 -5.96 -5.25
CA GLY A 62 16.68 -5.34 -6.18
C GLY A 62 16.21 -3.96 -5.74
N SER A 63 15.13 -3.48 -6.36
CA SER A 63 14.62 -2.13 -6.12
C SER A 63 13.40 -2.09 -5.19
N VAL A 64 13.32 -1.07 -4.35
CA VAL A 64 12.12 -0.74 -3.56
C VAL A 64 11.74 0.74 -3.70
N THR A 65 10.47 1.06 -3.49
CA THR A 65 9.98 2.45 -3.55
C THR A 65 9.61 2.96 -2.16
N ALA A 66 10.22 4.07 -1.74
CA ALA A 66 9.90 4.73 -0.47
C ALA A 66 8.68 5.66 -0.58
N SER A 67 8.15 6.12 0.56
CA SER A 67 6.97 7.01 0.63
C SER A 67 7.17 8.35 -0.08
N ASN A 68 8.41 8.86 -0.13
CA ASN A 68 8.78 10.03 -0.93
C ASN A 68 8.84 9.74 -2.44
N ARG A 69 8.43 8.54 -2.88
CA ARG A 69 8.41 8.04 -4.27
C ARG A 69 9.78 7.82 -4.89
N SER A 70 10.85 7.78 -4.08
CA SER A 70 12.20 7.45 -4.54
C SER A 70 12.39 5.94 -4.60
N LEU A 71 12.85 5.43 -5.74
CA LEU A 71 13.24 4.05 -5.98
C LEU A 71 14.69 3.86 -5.54
N GLN A 72 14.98 2.84 -4.75
CA GLN A 72 16.32 2.59 -4.21
C GLN A 72 16.74 1.17 -4.54
N TRP A 73 17.97 1.00 -5.02
CA TRP A 73 18.58 -0.31 -5.16
C TRP A 73 19.08 -0.81 -3.80
N ARG A 74 18.90 -2.10 -3.55
CA ARG A 74 19.40 -2.82 -2.37
C ARG A 74 20.22 -4.01 -2.85
N ASP A 75 21.37 -4.20 -2.22
CA ASP A 75 22.20 -5.37 -2.46
C ASP A 75 21.95 -6.46 -1.43
N LYS A 76 22.23 -7.70 -1.83
CA LYS A 76 22.21 -8.85 -0.95
C LYS A 76 23.30 -8.71 0.11
N VAL A 77 22.93 -8.87 1.38
CA VAL A 77 23.85 -8.73 2.52
C VAL A 77 24.38 -10.10 2.96
N ILE A 78 23.51 -11.11 3.01
CA ILE A 78 23.85 -12.49 3.36
C ILE A 78 23.24 -13.46 2.34
N ASP A 79 23.75 -14.68 2.24
CA ASP A 79 23.10 -15.72 1.45
C ASP A 79 21.80 -16.20 2.12
N PRO A 80 20.81 -16.67 1.34
CA PRO A 80 19.60 -17.31 1.88
C PRO A 80 19.93 -18.36 2.94
N LEU A 81 19.29 -18.23 4.10
CA LEU A 81 19.47 -19.14 5.22
C LEU A 81 18.63 -20.41 5.05
N PHE A 82 19.22 -21.54 5.43
CA PHE A 82 18.58 -22.86 5.36
C PHE A 82 18.11 -23.20 3.93
N GLU A 83 16.81 -23.49 3.77
CA GLU A 83 16.16 -23.78 2.50
C GLU A 83 15.30 -22.61 2.01
N SER A 84 15.48 -21.41 2.60
CA SER A 84 14.74 -20.22 2.16
C SER A 84 15.12 -19.86 0.72
N LEU A 85 14.15 -19.32 0.00
CA LEU A 85 14.33 -18.89 -1.39
C LEU A 85 13.85 -17.44 -1.56
N PRO A 86 14.53 -16.64 -2.39
CA PRO A 86 14.01 -15.34 -2.79
C PRO A 86 12.67 -15.46 -3.51
N ASP A 87 11.79 -14.48 -3.35
CA ASP A 87 10.42 -14.53 -3.87
C ASP A 87 10.35 -14.76 -5.38
N HIS A 88 11.24 -14.13 -6.16
CA HIS A 88 11.32 -14.31 -7.61
C HIS A 88 11.71 -15.75 -7.99
N THR A 89 12.51 -16.43 -7.18
CA THR A 89 12.86 -17.84 -7.37
C THR A 89 11.67 -18.75 -7.06
N ILE A 90 10.93 -18.48 -5.98
CA ILE A 90 9.70 -19.21 -5.65
C ILE A 90 8.67 -19.06 -6.78
N MET A 91 8.51 -17.83 -7.30
CA MET A 91 7.60 -17.53 -8.41
C MET A 91 7.98 -18.28 -9.68
N TYR A 92 9.27 -18.30 -10.03
CA TYR A 92 9.76 -19.04 -11.19
C TYR A 92 9.51 -20.55 -11.06
N LYS A 93 9.76 -21.13 -9.89
CA LYS A 93 9.49 -22.56 -9.63
C LYS A 93 8.00 -22.88 -9.78
N PHE A 94 7.10 -22.01 -9.33
CA PHE A 94 5.67 -22.15 -9.60
C PHE A 94 5.34 -22.08 -11.10
N ALA A 95 5.86 -21.08 -11.80
CA ALA A 95 5.62 -20.92 -13.24
C ALA A 95 6.08 -22.16 -14.04
N LYS A 96 7.25 -22.70 -13.70
CA LYS A 96 7.81 -23.93 -14.29
C LYS A 96 6.96 -25.15 -13.96
N LYS A 97 6.49 -25.26 -12.72
CA LYS A 97 5.61 -26.35 -12.29
C LYS A 97 4.26 -26.33 -13.02
N PHE A 98 3.74 -25.14 -13.32
CA PHE A 98 2.45 -24.96 -14.00
C PHE A 98 2.58 -24.83 -15.53
N GLY A 99 3.79 -24.80 -16.08
CA GLY A 99 4.07 -24.85 -17.52
C GLY A 99 3.88 -23.53 -18.26
N TYR A 100 4.03 -22.38 -17.59
CA TYR A 100 3.95 -21.05 -18.22
C TYR A 100 5.19 -20.18 -17.99
N ASP A 101 6.29 -20.75 -17.50
CA ASP A 101 7.57 -20.07 -17.30
C ASP A 101 8.12 -19.45 -18.59
N GLN A 102 8.03 -20.17 -19.71
CA GLN A 102 8.55 -19.69 -21.00
C GLN A 102 7.88 -18.40 -21.47
N GLU A 103 6.58 -18.23 -21.22
CA GLU A 103 5.87 -16.99 -21.57
C GLU A 103 6.09 -15.90 -20.51
N MET A 104 6.04 -16.25 -19.24
CA MET A 104 6.17 -15.29 -18.12
C MET A 104 7.58 -14.69 -18.01
N PHE A 105 8.62 -15.46 -18.37
CA PHE A 105 10.03 -15.06 -18.23
C PHE A 105 10.74 -14.89 -19.59
N LYS A 106 10.01 -14.76 -20.71
CA LYS A 106 10.61 -14.66 -22.07
C LYS A 106 11.61 -13.51 -22.26
N ASN A 107 11.49 -12.46 -21.44
CA ASN A 107 12.35 -11.27 -21.48
C ASN A 107 13.29 -11.17 -20.27
N ILE A 108 13.35 -12.20 -19.42
CA ILE A 108 14.08 -12.20 -18.17
C ILE A 108 15.09 -13.33 -18.22
N GLU A 109 16.38 -13.00 -18.13
CA GLU A 109 17.41 -14.03 -17.98
C GLU A 109 17.16 -14.85 -16.70
N VAL A 110 17.34 -16.17 -16.78
CA VAL A 110 17.20 -17.07 -15.62
C VAL A 110 18.52 -17.81 -15.40
N ASN A 111 19.14 -17.52 -14.26
CA ASN A 111 20.40 -18.12 -13.85
C ASN A 111 20.12 -19.38 -13.01
N GLY A 112 20.06 -20.53 -13.67
CA GLY A 112 19.63 -21.78 -13.05
C GLY A 112 18.12 -21.78 -12.78
N ASP A 113 17.72 -21.53 -11.54
CA ASP A 113 16.32 -21.36 -11.16
C ASP A 113 16.01 -19.93 -10.65
N GLU A 114 16.97 -19.01 -10.72
CA GLU A 114 16.82 -17.64 -10.21
C GLU A 114 16.69 -16.62 -11.35
N PRO A 115 15.52 -15.97 -11.51
CA PRO A 115 15.35 -14.85 -12.44
C PRO A 115 16.25 -13.65 -12.14
N LEU A 116 16.82 -13.04 -13.18
CA LEU A 116 17.62 -11.83 -13.06
C LEU A 116 16.74 -10.61 -12.73
N ILE A 117 16.90 -10.07 -11.53
CA ILE A 117 16.05 -8.99 -11.00
C ILE A 117 16.17 -7.69 -11.81
N GLU A 118 17.35 -7.43 -12.37
CA GLU A 118 17.58 -6.29 -13.24
C GLU A 118 16.65 -6.30 -14.47
N ASP A 119 16.42 -7.48 -15.07
CA ASP A 119 15.51 -7.61 -16.21
C ASP A 119 14.05 -7.42 -15.80
N ILE A 120 13.67 -7.86 -14.60
CA ILE A 120 12.34 -7.60 -14.04
C ILE A 120 12.11 -6.09 -13.94
N LEU A 121 13.05 -5.34 -13.38
CA LEU A 121 12.93 -3.88 -13.30
C LEU A 121 12.89 -3.23 -14.69
N ARG A 122 13.72 -3.68 -15.64
CA ARG A 122 13.66 -3.19 -17.03
C ARG A 122 12.31 -3.47 -17.69
N GLU A 123 11.70 -4.63 -17.43
CA GLU A 123 10.37 -4.96 -17.95
C GLU A 123 9.27 -4.10 -17.32
N LEU A 124 9.35 -3.84 -16.01
CA LEU A 124 8.48 -2.86 -15.34
C LEU A 124 8.64 -1.48 -15.98
N ASN A 125 9.86 -0.99 -16.21
CA ASN A 125 10.08 0.31 -16.83
C ASN A 125 9.48 0.38 -18.24
N LYS A 126 9.62 -0.67 -19.04
CA LYS A 126 9.01 -0.76 -20.39
C LYS A 126 7.47 -0.73 -20.37
N GLY A 127 6.84 -1.19 -19.28
CA GLY A 127 5.39 -1.24 -19.14
C GLY A 127 4.74 -0.02 -18.46
N MET A 128 5.50 0.79 -17.74
CA MET A 128 4.96 1.81 -16.82
C MET A 128 4.92 3.24 -17.39
N TRP A 129 4.83 3.39 -18.71
CA TRP A 129 4.74 4.69 -19.41
C TRP A 129 3.59 5.56 -18.93
N THR A 130 2.41 4.96 -18.69
CA THR A 130 1.22 5.69 -18.21
C THR A 130 1.39 6.31 -16.82
N ILE A 131 2.31 5.77 -16.03
CA ILE A 131 2.59 6.25 -14.68
C ILE A 131 3.80 7.18 -14.73
N GLY A 132 4.83 6.91 -15.53
CA GLY A 132 6.09 7.66 -15.54
C GLY A 132 7.14 7.04 -14.61
N TYR A 133 7.14 5.70 -14.51
CA TYR A 133 8.21 4.91 -13.88
C TYR A 133 9.09 4.23 -14.94
N THR A 134 9.58 5.01 -15.90
CA THR A 134 10.27 4.48 -17.10
C THR A 134 11.78 4.77 -17.08
N GLY A 135 12.18 5.89 -16.45
CA GLY A 135 13.58 6.32 -16.44
C GLY A 135 14.45 5.69 -15.35
N GLN A 136 13.88 4.88 -14.44
CA GLN A 136 14.58 4.27 -13.30
C GLN A 136 15.19 2.91 -13.62
N SER A 137 16.20 2.87 -14.48
CA SER A 137 16.89 1.62 -14.80
C SER A 137 17.69 1.06 -13.61
N PRO A 138 17.96 -0.26 -13.57
CA PRO A 138 18.84 -0.85 -12.56
C PRO A 138 20.20 -0.15 -12.48
N GLU A 139 20.78 0.21 -13.62
CA GLU A 139 22.09 0.87 -13.71
C GLU A 139 22.07 2.23 -13.04
N ARG A 140 21.05 3.05 -13.30
CA ARG A 140 20.93 4.37 -12.67
C ARG A 140 20.70 4.25 -11.16
N LEU A 141 19.87 3.31 -10.73
CA LEU A 141 19.63 3.10 -9.29
C LEU A 141 20.89 2.60 -8.56
N LYS A 142 21.65 1.70 -9.18
CA LYS A 142 22.96 1.25 -8.66
C LYS A 142 23.98 2.39 -8.64
N ASP A 143 24.02 3.23 -9.67
CA ASP A 143 24.90 4.40 -9.70
C ASP A 143 24.58 5.38 -8.55
N HIS A 144 23.29 5.62 -8.27
CA HIS A 144 22.87 6.42 -7.12
C HIS A 144 23.28 5.78 -5.79
N GLN A 145 23.10 4.47 -5.64
CA GLN A 145 23.48 3.73 -4.44
C GLN A 145 25.00 3.79 -4.19
N GLN A 146 25.81 3.61 -5.23
CA GLN A 146 27.28 3.66 -5.15
C GLN A 146 27.81 5.08 -4.90
N ASN A 147 27.07 6.10 -5.35
CA ASN A 147 27.46 7.51 -5.23
C ASN A 147 26.58 8.32 -4.27
N TRP A 148 25.90 7.67 -3.33
CA TRP A 148 25.01 8.32 -2.34
C TRP A 148 25.60 9.55 -1.61
N HIS A 149 26.92 9.60 -1.48
CA HIS A 149 27.66 10.70 -0.84
C HIS A 149 27.66 12.00 -1.64
N THR A 150 27.32 11.96 -2.93
CA THR A 150 27.20 13.18 -3.78
C THR A 150 25.86 13.87 -3.61
N PHE A 151 24.88 13.24 -2.96
CA PHE A 151 23.53 13.78 -2.81
C PHE A 151 23.40 14.62 -1.55
N ASN A 152 22.84 15.82 -1.70
CA ASN A 152 22.52 16.70 -0.59
C ASN A 152 21.45 16.06 0.30
N THR A 153 21.70 15.93 1.60
CA THR A 153 20.79 15.24 2.54
C THR A 153 19.44 15.93 2.75
N THR A 154 19.32 17.20 2.34
CA THR A 154 18.08 17.99 2.47
C THR A 154 17.33 18.04 1.15
N THR A 155 18.00 18.44 0.06
CA THR A 155 17.35 18.61 -1.24
C THR A 155 17.26 17.30 -2.02
N LEU A 156 18.03 16.29 -1.61
CA LEU A 156 18.24 15.01 -2.27
C LEU A 156 18.82 15.15 -3.69
N LYS A 157 19.32 16.32 -4.08
CA LYS A 157 19.93 16.53 -5.40
C LYS A 157 21.41 16.17 -5.34
N ALA A 158 21.92 15.46 -6.34
CA ALA A 158 23.35 15.27 -6.52
C ALA A 158 24.04 16.60 -6.85
N GLU A 159 25.17 16.85 -6.20
CA GLU A 159 26.02 18.03 -6.37
C GLU A 159 27.39 17.58 -6.91
N GLY A 160 27.48 17.41 -8.23
CA GLY A 160 28.63 16.84 -8.92
C GLY A 160 28.65 15.31 -8.96
N GLY A 161 29.71 14.76 -9.57
CA GLY A 161 29.92 13.30 -9.69
C GLY A 161 29.08 12.63 -10.79
N PRO A 162 29.05 11.27 -10.82
CA PRO A 162 28.40 10.49 -11.88
C PRO A 162 26.88 10.70 -12.01
N ALA A 163 26.24 11.05 -10.91
CA ALA A 163 24.79 11.29 -10.82
C ALA A 163 24.44 12.79 -10.80
N ASP A 164 25.35 13.71 -11.14
CA ASP A 164 25.13 15.16 -11.03
C ASP A 164 23.79 15.59 -11.66
N GLY A 165 23.05 16.41 -10.92
CA GLY A 165 21.73 16.88 -11.33
C GLY A 165 20.56 15.98 -10.98
N ASP A 166 20.76 14.67 -10.79
CA ASP A 166 19.70 13.72 -10.44
C ASP A 166 19.25 13.91 -8.98
N PHE A 167 17.99 13.53 -8.69
CA PHE A 167 17.52 13.40 -7.32
C PHE A 167 17.68 11.96 -6.84
N TYR A 168 18.09 11.76 -5.58
CA TYR A 168 18.36 10.44 -5.02
C TYR A 168 17.14 9.53 -5.19
N GLY A 169 17.38 8.34 -5.74
CA GLY A 169 16.36 7.39 -6.12
C GLY A 169 15.34 7.82 -7.18
N LEU A 170 15.62 8.82 -8.02
CA LEU A 170 14.82 9.17 -9.20
C LEU A 170 13.30 9.25 -8.93
N PRO A 171 12.87 10.14 -8.02
CA PRO A 171 11.51 10.17 -7.52
C PRO A 171 10.47 10.34 -8.62
N TRP A 172 9.31 9.72 -8.45
CA TRP A 172 8.24 9.75 -9.44
C TRP A 172 7.69 11.15 -9.76
N PRO A 173 7.35 11.46 -11.03
CA PRO A 173 7.72 10.70 -12.23
C PRO A 173 9.21 10.85 -12.59
N CYS A 174 9.76 9.82 -13.22
CA CYS A 174 10.99 9.91 -13.99
C CYS A 174 10.68 9.58 -15.44
N TRP A 175 10.60 10.62 -16.26
CA TRP A 175 10.11 10.55 -17.63
C TRP A 175 11.10 9.92 -18.58
N GLY A 176 10.56 9.33 -19.66
CA GLY A 176 11.35 8.89 -20.79
C GLY A 176 12.14 7.62 -20.55
N THR A 177 13.02 7.30 -21.49
CA THR A 177 13.95 6.19 -21.36
C THR A 177 15.07 6.55 -20.36
N PRO A 178 15.81 5.56 -19.83
CA PRO A 178 16.96 5.83 -18.96
C PRO A 178 18.01 6.76 -19.59
N GLU A 179 18.20 6.68 -20.92
CA GLU A 179 19.15 7.49 -21.68
C GLU A 179 18.75 8.97 -21.73
N MET A 180 17.46 9.28 -21.60
CA MET A 180 16.99 10.67 -21.49
C MET A 180 17.43 11.33 -20.18
N ARG A 181 17.85 10.54 -19.17
CA ARG A 181 18.37 11.01 -17.89
C ARG A 181 17.51 12.08 -17.21
N HIS A 182 16.19 11.89 -17.22
CA HIS A 182 15.32 12.73 -16.40
C HIS A 182 15.71 12.55 -14.92
N PRO A 183 15.82 13.64 -14.12
CA PRO A 183 16.37 13.56 -12.76
C PRO A 183 15.40 13.02 -11.71
N GLY A 184 14.13 12.87 -12.09
CA GLY A 184 13.02 12.58 -11.19
C GLY A 184 12.35 13.86 -10.67
N THR A 185 11.13 13.73 -10.17
CA THR A 185 10.30 14.84 -9.69
C THR A 185 10.09 14.72 -8.17
N PRO A 186 10.98 15.29 -7.35
CA PRO A 186 10.90 15.18 -5.89
C PRO A 186 9.66 15.90 -5.33
N VAL A 187 9.36 17.09 -5.86
CA VAL A 187 8.23 17.92 -5.44
C VAL A 187 7.23 18.01 -6.57
N LEU A 188 6.08 17.34 -6.41
CA LEU A 188 5.00 17.41 -7.38
C LEU A 188 4.41 18.82 -7.44
N TYR A 189 3.92 19.18 -8.63
CA TYR A 189 3.21 20.44 -8.89
C TYR A 189 4.07 21.71 -8.66
N ASN A 190 5.41 21.56 -8.64
CA ASN A 190 6.31 22.70 -8.58
C ASN A 190 6.52 23.28 -9.99
N THR A 191 5.75 24.32 -10.31
CA THR A 191 5.80 25.02 -11.59
C THR A 191 6.97 26.00 -11.71
N SER A 192 7.67 26.31 -10.61
CA SER A 192 8.84 27.21 -10.64
C SER A 192 10.08 26.59 -11.32
N LYS A 193 10.04 25.30 -11.64
CA LYS A 193 11.11 24.55 -12.29
C LYS A 193 10.67 24.03 -13.68
N PRO A 194 11.61 23.92 -14.64
CA PRO A 194 11.34 23.22 -15.89
C PRO A 194 11.01 21.74 -15.66
N VAL A 195 10.15 21.17 -16.50
CA VAL A 195 9.80 19.74 -16.43
C VAL A 195 11.05 18.87 -16.59
N ALA A 196 11.98 19.25 -17.49
CA ALA A 196 13.26 18.56 -17.68
C ALA A 196 14.14 18.49 -16.42
N GLU A 197 13.94 19.39 -15.45
CA GLU A 197 14.69 19.46 -14.19
C GLU A 197 13.87 18.96 -12.98
N GLY A 198 12.80 18.19 -13.22
CA GLY A 198 11.93 17.66 -12.17
C GLY A 198 10.88 18.65 -11.67
N GLY A 199 10.58 19.71 -12.43
CA GLY A 199 9.35 20.49 -12.28
C GLY A 199 8.13 19.72 -12.80
N LEU A 200 6.92 20.15 -12.41
CA LEU A 200 5.71 19.48 -12.86
C LEU A 200 4.47 20.36 -12.70
N THR A 201 3.52 20.24 -13.63
CA THR A 201 2.16 20.79 -13.52
C THR A 201 1.17 19.75 -12.97
N PHE A 202 -0.10 20.13 -12.82
CA PHE A 202 -1.16 19.18 -12.46
C PHE A 202 -1.75 18.51 -13.72
N ARG A 203 -2.05 17.22 -13.64
CA ARG A 203 -2.36 16.36 -14.81
C ARG A 203 -3.75 16.57 -15.41
N ALA A 204 -3.85 16.53 -16.75
CA ALA A 204 -5.10 16.61 -17.51
C ALA A 204 -5.87 15.26 -17.61
N ARG A 205 -5.96 14.53 -16.49
CA ARG A 205 -6.46 13.15 -16.48
C ARG A 205 -7.99 13.01 -16.59
N PHE A 206 -8.74 14.06 -16.30
CA PHE A 206 -10.20 14.00 -16.15
C PHE A 206 -10.97 14.61 -17.33
N GLY A 207 -10.31 14.70 -18.48
CA GLY A 207 -10.82 15.41 -19.65
C GLY A 207 -10.39 16.88 -19.67
N VAL A 208 -10.74 17.57 -20.75
CA VAL A 208 -10.42 18.99 -20.98
C VAL A 208 -11.58 19.91 -20.60
N GLU A 209 -12.79 19.38 -20.53
CA GLU A 209 -14.02 20.13 -20.30
C GLU A 209 -15.04 19.23 -19.59
N ARG A 210 -15.90 19.85 -18.78
CA ARG A 210 -17.08 19.21 -18.20
C ARG A 210 -18.20 20.22 -18.04
N ASP A 211 -19.40 19.88 -18.49
CA ASP A 211 -20.61 20.70 -18.33
C ASP A 211 -20.41 22.14 -18.88
N GLY A 212 -19.63 22.28 -19.96
CA GLY A 212 -19.25 23.57 -20.55
C GLY A 212 -18.12 24.32 -19.82
N VAL A 213 -17.54 23.73 -18.76
CA VAL A 213 -16.50 24.35 -17.95
C VAL A 213 -15.13 23.77 -18.31
N ASN A 214 -14.19 24.65 -18.66
CA ASN A 214 -12.80 24.30 -18.91
C ASN A 214 -12.13 23.69 -17.66
N LEU A 215 -11.55 22.50 -17.83
CA LEU A 215 -10.80 21.78 -16.81
C LEU A 215 -9.29 22.00 -16.91
N LEU A 216 -8.80 22.53 -18.04
CA LEU A 216 -7.39 22.85 -18.22
C LEU A 216 -6.97 24.00 -17.31
N ALA A 217 -5.67 24.08 -16.99
CA ALA A 217 -5.15 25.18 -16.20
C ALA A 217 -5.41 26.52 -16.91
N GLU A 218 -5.46 27.60 -16.15
CA GLU A 218 -5.63 28.96 -16.67
C GLU A 218 -4.52 29.83 -16.08
N GLY A 219 -3.64 30.34 -16.94
CA GLY A 219 -2.57 31.24 -16.50
C GLY A 219 -1.53 30.57 -15.57
N SER A 220 -1.36 29.25 -15.65
CA SER A 220 -0.43 28.48 -14.81
C SER A 220 0.28 27.41 -15.65
N TRP A 221 1.61 27.44 -15.70
CA TRP A 221 2.45 26.51 -16.47
C TRP A 221 3.81 26.34 -15.79
N SER A 222 4.58 25.31 -16.19
CA SER A 222 5.95 25.12 -15.67
C SER A 222 6.93 26.11 -16.30
N LYS A 223 7.94 26.52 -15.55
CA LYS A 223 9.00 27.43 -16.02
C LYS A 223 9.63 26.90 -17.32
N GLY A 224 9.67 27.75 -18.35
CA GLY A 224 10.23 27.40 -19.66
C GLY A 224 9.30 26.61 -20.58
N SER A 225 8.03 26.42 -20.22
CA SER A 225 7.00 25.89 -21.13
C SER A 225 6.74 26.85 -22.29
N GLU A 226 6.71 26.34 -23.51
CA GLU A 226 6.30 27.12 -24.70
C GLU A 226 4.78 27.32 -24.78
N ILE A 227 4.00 26.50 -24.06
CA ILE A 227 2.56 26.69 -23.88
C ILE A 227 2.35 27.35 -22.52
N GLU A 228 1.95 28.62 -22.55
CA GLU A 228 1.71 29.46 -21.35
C GLU A 228 0.25 29.41 -20.88
N ASP A 229 -0.37 28.22 -20.96
CA ASP A 229 -1.72 27.97 -20.46
C ASP A 229 -1.93 26.48 -20.15
N GLY A 230 -3.16 26.07 -19.85
CA GLY A 230 -3.54 24.67 -19.79
C GLY A 230 -3.58 23.98 -21.15
N TYR A 231 -3.21 22.70 -21.19
CA TYR A 231 -3.15 21.90 -22.43
C TYR A 231 -3.53 20.44 -22.17
N PRO A 232 -4.09 19.73 -23.18
CA PRO A 232 -4.43 18.32 -23.06
C PRO A 232 -3.18 17.43 -22.96
N GLU A 233 -3.41 16.14 -22.76
CA GLU A 233 -2.37 15.12 -22.89
C GLU A 233 -1.74 15.12 -24.29
N PHE A 234 -0.42 14.96 -24.37
CA PHE A 234 0.30 15.00 -25.66
C PHE A 234 0.02 13.77 -26.53
N THR A 235 -0.23 14.04 -27.81
CA THR A 235 -0.48 13.05 -28.86
C THR A 235 0.40 13.33 -30.08
N ALA A 236 0.58 12.35 -30.96
CA ALA A 236 1.25 12.56 -32.25
C ALA A 236 0.61 13.69 -33.06
N ASP A 237 -0.73 13.75 -33.08
CA ASP A 237 -1.47 14.80 -33.78
C ASP A 237 -1.24 16.17 -33.16
N MET A 238 -1.18 16.26 -31.83
CA MET A 238 -0.86 17.51 -31.14
C MET A 238 0.55 17.99 -31.50
N LEU A 239 1.55 17.09 -31.56
CA LEU A 239 2.90 17.48 -32.00
C LEU A 239 2.89 18.00 -33.44
N LYS A 240 2.13 17.40 -34.36
CA LYS A 240 1.97 17.89 -35.73
C LYS A 240 1.32 19.28 -35.79
N GLN A 241 0.26 19.49 -35.00
CA GLN A 241 -0.44 20.79 -34.92
C GLN A 241 0.45 21.90 -34.37
N LEU A 242 1.32 21.59 -33.41
CA LEU A 242 2.27 22.54 -32.83
C LEU A 242 3.52 22.76 -33.69
N GLY A 243 3.71 21.97 -34.76
CA GLY A 243 4.93 22.01 -35.57
C GLY A 243 6.13 21.34 -34.90
N TRP A 244 5.91 20.54 -33.85
CA TRP A 244 6.95 19.84 -33.08
C TRP A 244 7.21 18.41 -33.57
N TRP A 245 6.47 17.95 -34.59
CA TRP A 245 6.61 16.59 -35.12
C TRP A 245 8.01 16.28 -35.66
N ASP A 246 8.68 17.28 -36.25
CA ASP A 246 10.01 17.11 -36.82
C ASP A 246 11.14 17.12 -35.77
N ASP A 247 10.81 17.32 -34.49
CA ASP A 247 11.74 17.11 -33.38
C ASP A 247 11.85 15.63 -32.96
N LEU A 248 11.01 14.75 -33.52
CA LEU A 248 11.16 13.31 -33.46
C LEU A 248 12.19 12.82 -34.48
N THR A 249 12.98 11.82 -34.12
CA THR A 249 13.77 11.01 -35.06
C THR A 249 12.85 10.23 -36.00
N GLU A 250 13.36 9.74 -37.13
CA GLU A 250 12.55 8.96 -38.07
C GLU A 250 12.01 7.67 -37.43
N GLU A 251 12.80 7.02 -36.58
CA GLU A 251 12.38 5.85 -35.81
C GLU A 251 11.26 6.19 -34.82
N GLU A 252 11.38 7.31 -34.10
CA GLU A 252 10.34 7.78 -33.18
C GLU A 252 9.07 8.20 -33.93
N LYS A 253 9.16 8.81 -35.12
CA LYS A 253 7.99 9.16 -35.94
C LYS A 253 7.19 7.90 -36.26
N VAL A 254 7.86 6.84 -36.71
CA VAL A 254 7.22 5.54 -36.98
C VAL A 254 6.58 4.95 -35.72
N ALA A 255 7.27 5.05 -34.57
CA ALA A 255 6.76 4.52 -33.31
C ALA A 255 5.59 5.33 -32.72
N ALA A 256 5.60 6.65 -32.90
CA ALA A 256 4.66 7.59 -32.31
C ALA A 256 3.38 7.78 -33.14
N GLU A 257 3.40 7.50 -34.45
CA GLU A 257 2.25 7.71 -35.34
C GLU A 257 0.97 7.05 -34.80
N GLY A 258 -0.12 7.84 -34.71
CA GLY A 258 -1.40 7.40 -34.15
C GLY A 258 -1.41 7.11 -32.64
N LYS A 259 -0.34 7.47 -31.89
CA LYS A 259 -0.20 7.20 -30.46
C LYS A 259 -0.19 8.47 -29.61
N ASN A 260 -0.18 8.26 -28.30
CA ASN A 260 -0.01 9.32 -27.31
C ASN A 260 1.20 9.04 -26.41
N TRP A 261 1.51 9.98 -25.53
CA TRP A 261 2.65 9.92 -24.61
C TRP A 261 2.74 8.65 -23.74
N LYS A 262 1.65 7.88 -23.62
CA LYS A 262 1.55 6.64 -22.84
C LYS A 262 1.79 5.38 -23.68
N THR A 263 1.47 5.43 -24.97
CA THR A 263 1.49 4.27 -25.87
C THR A 263 2.61 4.32 -26.90
N ASP A 264 3.24 5.48 -27.08
CA ASP A 264 4.53 5.59 -27.75
C ASP A 264 5.65 5.02 -26.87
N LEU A 265 6.01 3.76 -27.15
CA LEU A 265 7.04 3.03 -26.42
C LEU A 265 8.47 3.45 -26.78
N SER A 266 8.66 4.32 -27.78
CA SER A 266 9.97 4.91 -28.04
C SER A 266 10.32 6.02 -27.04
N GLY A 267 9.31 6.60 -26.40
CA GLY A 267 9.46 7.76 -25.52
C GLY A 267 9.58 9.10 -26.26
N GLY A 268 9.54 9.10 -27.59
CA GLY A 268 9.69 10.29 -28.42
C GLY A 268 8.69 11.39 -28.08
N ILE A 269 7.40 11.06 -27.91
CA ILE A 269 6.39 12.07 -27.53
C ILE A 269 6.72 12.71 -26.17
N GLN A 270 7.16 11.93 -25.18
CA GLN A 270 7.56 12.49 -23.88
C GLN A 270 8.79 13.38 -24.03
N ARG A 271 9.80 12.92 -24.77
CA ARG A 271 11.03 13.66 -25.03
C ARG A 271 10.76 15.01 -25.67
N VAL A 272 9.93 15.04 -26.72
CA VAL A 272 9.58 16.27 -27.42
C VAL A 272 8.74 17.19 -26.52
N ALA A 273 7.72 16.69 -25.84
CA ALA A 273 6.93 17.51 -24.91
C ALA A 273 7.81 18.17 -23.83
N ILE A 274 8.74 17.41 -23.23
CA ILE A 274 9.67 17.91 -22.21
C ILE A 274 10.67 18.90 -22.79
N LYS A 275 11.15 18.69 -24.02
CA LYS A 275 12.03 19.62 -24.74
C LYS A 275 11.39 21.01 -24.84
N HIS A 276 10.08 21.09 -25.08
CA HIS A 276 9.30 22.34 -25.10
C HIS A 276 8.76 22.76 -23.73
N GLY A 277 9.34 22.23 -22.64
CA GLY A 277 9.00 22.59 -21.25
C GLY A 277 7.62 22.11 -20.78
N CYS A 278 6.96 21.25 -21.55
CA CYS A 278 5.60 20.79 -21.27
C CYS A 278 5.57 19.43 -20.56
N ALA A 279 4.58 19.22 -19.69
CA ALA A 279 4.36 17.93 -19.04
C ALA A 279 3.66 16.97 -20.01
N PRO A 280 4.14 15.72 -20.22
CA PRO A 280 3.53 14.80 -21.19
C PRO A 280 2.03 14.52 -20.95
N PHE A 281 1.61 14.48 -19.69
CA PHE A 281 0.22 14.22 -19.28
C PHE A 281 -0.72 15.44 -19.36
N GLY A 282 -0.27 16.57 -19.92
CA GLY A 282 -1.03 17.80 -19.99
C GLY A 282 -0.90 18.72 -18.77
N ASN A 283 -1.74 19.74 -18.72
CA ASN A 283 -1.76 20.75 -17.66
C ASN A 283 -3.19 21.19 -17.36
N ALA A 284 -3.70 20.81 -16.18
CA ALA A 284 -5.09 21.00 -15.77
C ALA A 284 -5.24 21.55 -14.36
N LYS A 285 -6.47 21.94 -14.00
CA LYS A 285 -6.82 22.36 -12.65
C LYS A 285 -6.85 21.16 -11.70
N ALA A 286 -6.40 21.36 -10.46
CA ALA A 286 -6.74 20.44 -9.38
C ALA A 286 -8.26 20.49 -9.13
N ARG A 287 -8.86 19.32 -8.85
CA ARG A 287 -10.31 19.24 -8.56
C ARG A 287 -10.57 19.06 -7.08
N SER A 288 -11.47 19.87 -6.54
CA SER A 288 -12.06 19.71 -5.20
C SER A 288 -13.42 19.00 -5.24
N VAL A 289 -14.05 18.94 -6.41
CA VAL A 289 -15.30 18.21 -6.65
C VAL A 289 -15.02 16.96 -7.47
N VAL A 290 -15.39 15.80 -6.94
CA VAL A 290 -15.18 14.48 -7.56
C VAL A 290 -16.52 13.87 -7.92
N TRP A 291 -17.13 14.36 -8.99
CA TRP A 291 -18.46 13.94 -9.48
C TRP A 291 -18.64 12.44 -9.78
N THR A 292 -17.55 11.66 -9.82
CA THR A 292 -17.59 10.21 -9.99
C THR A 292 -17.76 9.45 -8.68
N PHE A 293 -17.67 10.13 -7.53
CA PHE A 293 -17.80 9.52 -6.22
C PHE A 293 -19.23 9.61 -5.70
N PRO A 294 -19.63 8.70 -4.78
CA PRO A 294 -20.93 8.75 -4.13
C PRO A 294 -21.18 10.11 -3.46
N ASP A 295 -20.14 10.66 -2.82
CA ASP A 295 -20.11 12.02 -2.31
C ASP A 295 -19.13 12.85 -3.13
N PRO A 296 -19.60 13.76 -4.00
CA PRO A 296 -18.73 14.58 -4.83
C PRO A 296 -17.86 15.57 -4.05
N VAL A 297 -18.26 15.90 -2.82
CA VAL A 297 -17.53 16.73 -1.87
C VAL A 297 -17.53 16.03 -0.51
N PRO A 298 -16.57 16.30 0.38
CA PRO A 298 -16.57 15.70 1.71
C PRO A 298 -17.85 16.04 2.48
N ILE A 299 -18.54 15.01 2.95
CA ILE A 299 -19.74 15.10 3.78
C ILE A 299 -19.50 14.23 5.02
N HIS A 300 -19.87 14.73 6.20
CA HIS A 300 -19.83 13.92 7.41
C HIS A 300 -20.83 12.77 7.32
N ARG A 301 -20.38 11.55 7.63
CA ARG A 301 -21.22 10.34 7.75
C ARG A 301 -20.83 9.63 9.03
N GLU A 302 -21.83 9.19 9.80
CA GLU A 302 -21.58 8.39 10.99
C GLU A 302 -21.01 7.01 10.60
N PRO A 303 -20.10 6.44 11.41
CA PRO A 303 -19.64 5.06 11.26
C PRO A 303 -20.79 4.06 11.25
N LEU A 304 -20.55 2.86 10.71
CA LEU A 304 -21.57 1.79 10.73
C LEU A 304 -21.97 1.41 12.17
N TYR A 305 -20.97 1.36 13.04
CA TYR A 305 -21.13 1.14 14.48
C TYR A 305 -20.79 2.44 15.21
N THR A 306 -21.80 3.25 15.51
CA THR A 306 -21.64 4.54 16.20
C THR A 306 -22.36 4.55 17.55
N SER A 307 -21.72 5.17 18.55
CA SER A 307 -22.35 5.50 19.84
C SER A 307 -23.24 6.75 19.74
N ARG A 308 -23.09 7.56 18.69
CA ARG A 308 -23.85 8.78 18.44
C ARG A 308 -25.05 8.52 17.53
N ARG A 309 -25.96 7.67 18.01
CA ARG A 309 -27.20 7.31 17.30
C ARG A 309 -28.06 8.52 16.94
N ASP A 310 -27.98 9.58 17.75
CA ASP A 310 -28.64 10.87 17.50
C ASP A 310 -28.16 11.56 16.21
N LEU A 311 -26.95 11.25 15.72
CA LEU A 311 -26.39 11.84 14.51
C LEU A 311 -26.71 11.05 13.24
N VAL A 312 -27.17 9.80 13.34
CA VAL A 312 -27.41 8.92 12.20
C VAL A 312 -28.50 9.44 11.27
N GLU A 313 -29.55 10.07 11.81
CA GLU A 313 -30.62 10.68 10.99
C GLU A 313 -30.08 11.83 10.14
N LYS A 314 -29.16 12.64 10.69
CA LYS A 314 -28.58 13.79 10.01
C LYS A 314 -27.43 13.41 9.07
N TYR A 315 -26.69 12.37 9.41
CA TYR A 315 -25.46 11.95 8.74
C TYR A 315 -25.43 10.43 8.51
N PRO A 316 -26.39 9.89 7.74
CA PRO A 316 -26.48 8.45 7.53
C PRO A 316 -25.31 7.93 6.69
N THR A 317 -25.05 6.63 6.78
CA THR A 317 -24.17 5.92 5.86
C THR A 317 -24.83 5.74 4.48
N TYR A 318 -24.16 5.03 3.57
CA TYR A 318 -24.65 4.74 2.22
C TYR A 318 -25.76 3.67 2.22
N GLU A 319 -26.46 3.51 1.09
CA GLU A 319 -27.31 2.34 0.86
C GLU A 319 -26.47 1.08 0.62
N ASP A 320 -27.01 -0.07 1.01
CA ASP A 320 -26.46 -1.38 0.68
C ASP A 320 -26.25 -1.55 -0.83
N ARG A 321 -25.13 -2.16 -1.21
CA ARG A 321 -24.79 -2.47 -2.60
C ARG A 321 -24.84 -3.96 -2.83
N LYS A 322 -25.70 -4.40 -3.75
CA LYS A 322 -25.79 -5.81 -4.17
C LYS A 322 -24.48 -6.32 -4.78
N SER A 323 -23.74 -5.45 -5.47
CA SER A 323 -22.45 -5.77 -6.06
C SER A 323 -21.54 -4.53 -6.05
N HIS A 324 -20.46 -4.61 -5.29
CA HIS A 324 -19.38 -3.64 -5.20
C HIS A 324 -18.07 -4.43 -5.33
N TYR A 325 -17.36 -4.24 -6.45
CA TYR A 325 -16.24 -5.09 -6.88
C TYR A 325 -16.54 -6.61 -6.75
N ARG A 326 -17.72 -7.02 -7.22
CA ARG A 326 -18.20 -8.43 -7.24
C ARG A 326 -18.58 -9.02 -5.88
N LEU A 327 -18.66 -8.22 -4.81
CA LEU A 327 -19.16 -8.64 -3.50
C LEU A 327 -20.37 -7.81 -3.06
N PRO A 328 -21.34 -8.38 -2.34
CA PRO A 328 -22.33 -7.57 -1.65
C PRO A 328 -21.67 -6.77 -0.53
N THR A 329 -21.92 -5.45 -0.49
CA THR A 329 -21.44 -4.57 0.59
C THR A 329 -22.60 -3.99 1.35
N ARG A 330 -22.60 -4.18 2.67
CA ARG A 330 -23.66 -3.69 3.56
C ARG A 330 -23.25 -2.38 4.22
N TYR A 331 -24.19 -1.45 4.30
CA TYR A 331 -24.03 -0.13 4.90
C TYR A 331 -25.25 0.15 5.77
N SER A 332 -26.32 0.73 5.21
CA SER A 332 -27.53 1.10 5.95
C SER A 332 -28.17 -0.08 6.68
N SER A 333 -28.09 -1.31 6.17
CA SER A 333 -28.62 -2.49 6.88
C SER A 333 -27.87 -2.81 8.16
N ILE A 334 -26.58 -2.48 8.25
CA ILE A 334 -25.78 -2.61 9.48
C ILE A 334 -26.10 -1.44 10.41
N GLN A 335 -26.00 -0.21 9.91
CA GLN A 335 -26.21 1.01 10.71
C GLN A 335 -27.64 1.13 11.26
N ALA A 336 -28.62 0.44 10.68
CA ALA A 336 -29.99 0.38 11.19
C ALA A 336 -30.09 -0.26 12.59
N ASN A 337 -29.13 -1.11 12.98
CA ASN A 337 -29.14 -1.80 14.27
C ASN A 337 -28.39 -0.96 15.32
N ASP A 338 -29.01 -0.75 16.49
CA ASP A 338 -28.41 -0.02 17.59
C ASP A 338 -27.65 -0.96 18.55
N PHE A 339 -26.32 -0.94 18.45
CA PHE A 339 -25.42 -1.68 19.35
C PHE A 339 -24.89 -0.84 20.51
N SER A 340 -25.20 0.46 20.55
CA SER A 340 -24.53 1.41 21.46
C SER A 340 -24.82 1.19 22.94
N LYS A 341 -25.94 0.53 23.27
CA LYS A 341 -26.31 0.21 24.65
C LYS A 341 -25.49 -0.95 25.22
N ASP A 342 -25.29 -1.98 24.42
CA ASP A 342 -24.55 -3.19 24.81
C ASP A 342 -23.04 -3.01 24.66
N TYR A 343 -22.62 -2.18 23.69
CA TYR A 343 -21.23 -1.87 23.36
C TYR A 343 -21.01 -0.34 23.42
N PRO A 344 -20.90 0.24 24.62
CA PRO A 344 -20.91 1.70 24.79
C PRO A 344 -19.56 2.39 24.50
N LEU A 345 -18.47 1.63 24.39
CA LEU A 345 -17.13 2.19 24.19
C LEU A 345 -16.82 2.27 22.70
N ILE A 346 -16.31 3.41 22.23
CA ILE A 346 -15.73 3.56 20.89
C ILE A 346 -14.42 2.78 20.85
N HIS A 347 -14.31 1.86 19.91
CA HIS A 347 -13.12 1.03 19.72
C HIS A 347 -12.34 1.50 18.51
N THR A 348 -11.10 1.91 18.72
CA THR A 348 -10.16 2.23 17.64
C THR A 348 -8.92 1.35 17.69
N SER A 349 -8.27 1.16 16.55
CA SER A 349 -7.05 0.36 16.43
C SER A 349 -5.93 1.14 15.77
N GLY A 350 -4.69 0.78 16.10
CA GLY A 350 -3.52 1.38 15.46
C GLY A 350 -2.25 0.59 15.66
N ARG A 351 -1.13 1.29 15.52
CA ARG A 351 0.20 0.70 15.49
C ARG A 351 0.99 0.95 16.76
N LEU A 352 1.98 0.10 16.99
CA LEU A 352 3.03 0.26 17.98
C LEU A 352 4.35 0.62 17.29
N VAL A 353 5.26 1.26 18.01
CA VAL A 353 6.56 1.67 17.45
C VAL A 353 7.48 0.46 17.28
N GLU A 354 7.33 -0.51 18.18
CA GLU A 354 8.14 -1.72 18.32
C GLU A 354 7.86 -2.74 17.22
N TYR A 355 6.67 -2.68 16.59
CA TYR A 355 6.19 -3.71 15.67
C TYR A 355 5.76 -3.16 14.32
N GLU A 356 6.13 -3.87 13.25
CA GLU A 356 5.76 -3.55 11.87
C GLU A 356 4.76 -4.57 11.32
N GLY A 357 3.85 -4.14 10.44
CA GLY A 357 2.91 -5.04 9.76
C GLY A 357 2.04 -5.84 10.75
N GLY A 358 1.90 -7.14 10.54
CA GLY A 358 1.24 -8.07 11.46
C GLY A 358 2.11 -8.49 12.64
N GLY A 359 3.33 -7.95 12.76
CA GLY A 359 4.28 -8.21 13.83
C GLY A 359 5.03 -9.53 13.72
N GLU A 360 4.96 -10.25 12.60
CA GLU A 360 5.58 -11.58 12.44
C GLU A 360 7.10 -11.55 12.63
N GLU A 361 7.81 -10.73 11.84
CA GLU A 361 9.26 -10.55 11.96
C GLU A 361 9.63 -9.89 13.29
N THR A 362 8.93 -8.82 13.67
CA THR A 362 9.33 -7.99 14.81
C THR A 362 9.02 -8.61 16.16
N ARG A 363 7.98 -9.45 16.32
CA ARG A 363 7.75 -10.24 17.55
C ARG A 363 8.68 -11.46 17.66
N SER A 364 9.30 -11.85 16.55
CA SER A 364 10.34 -12.89 16.49
C SER A 364 11.74 -12.33 16.73
N ASN A 365 11.88 -11.02 16.92
CA ASN A 365 13.13 -10.38 17.33
C ASN A 365 13.14 -10.17 18.86
N PRO A 366 14.12 -10.74 19.61
CA PRO A 366 14.10 -10.70 21.07
C PRO A 366 14.20 -9.27 21.63
N TRP A 367 14.89 -8.37 20.94
CA TRP A 367 15.09 -6.98 21.38
C TRP A 367 13.82 -6.15 21.26
N LEU A 368 13.06 -6.34 20.17
CA LEU A 368 11.77 -5.66 19.99
C LEU A 368 10.69 -6.29 20.87
N ALA A 369 10.71 -7.61 21.00
CA ALA A 369 9.83 -8.36 21.90
C ALA A 369 9.98 -7.95 23.37
N GLU A 370 11.19 -7.60 23.81
CA GLU A 370 11.45 -7.09 25.16
C GLU A 370 10.73 -5.75 25.42
N LEU A 371 10.64 -4.88 24.43
CA LEU A 371 10.02 -3.55 24.57
C LEU A 371 8.50 -3.61 24.74
N GLN A 372 7.83 -4.63 24.17
CA GLN A 372 6.39 -4.81 24.32
C GLN A 372 6.01 -6.30 24.44
N GLN A 373 5.89 -6.80 25.67
CA GLN A 373 5.72 -8.23 25.94
C GLN A 373 4.27 -8.73 25.88
N ASP A 374 3.32 -7.82 26.08
CA ASP A 374 1.90 -8.16 26.19
C ASP A 374 1.06 -7.45 25.14
N MET A 375 0.05 -8.14 24.63
CA MET A 375 -1.07 -7.48 23.96
C MET A 375 -1.96 -6.78 25.00
N PHE A 376 -2.43 -5.57 24.71
CA PHE A 376 -3.21 -4.76 25.65
C PHE A 376 -4.37 -3.98 25.01
N VAL A 377 -5.26 -3.47 25.86
CA VAL A 377 -6.25 -2.43 25.55
C VAL A 377 -6.02 -1.23 26.43
N GLU A 378 -5.93 -0.04 25.83
CA GLU A 378 -5.89 1.22 26.56
C GLU A 378 -7.29 1.59 27.03
N ILE A 379 -7.43 1.85 28.33
CA ILE A 379 -8.70 2.18 28.96
C ILE A 379 -8.53 3.45 29.80
N ASN A 380 -9.48 4.38 29.67
CA ASN A 380 -9.51 5.56 30.52
C ASN A 380 -9.73 5.18 32.00
N PRO A 381 -9.10 5.87 32.98
CA PRO A 381 -9.29 5.55 34.39
C PRO A 381 -10.75 5.55 34.87
N ALA A 382 -11.61 6.43 34.34
CA ALA A 382 -13.01 6.45 34.70
C ALA A 382 -13.74 5.18 34.20
N ASP A 383 -13.54 4.81 32.93
CA ASP A 383 -14.19 3.63 32.35
C ASP A 383 -13.70 2.32 32.97
N ALA A 384 -12.44 2.26 33.40
CA ALA A 384 -11.87 1.14 34.13
C ALA A 384 -12.47 1.03 35.54
N ASN A 385 -12.55 2.13 36.29
CA ASN A 385 -13.15 2.15 37.63
C ASN A 385 -14.64 1.79 37.60
N ASP A 386 -15.40 2.32 36.63
CA ASP A 386 -16.81 2.01 36.43
C ASP A 386 -17.04 0.50 36.17
N ARG A 387 -16.00 -0.20 35.69
CA ARG A 387 -15.99 -1.65 35.39
C ARG A 387 -15.21 -2.50 36.41
N GLY A 388 -14.65 -1.90 37.46
CA GLY A 388 -13.85 -2.61 38.46
C GLY A 388 -12.54 -3.21 37.94
N ILE A 389 -11.98 -2.66 36.85
CA ILE A 389 -10.75 -3.14 36.21
C ILE A 389 -9.54 -2.40 36.79
N LYS A 390 -8.47 -3.13 37.13
CA LYS A 390 -7.18 -2.56 37.54
C LYS A 390 -6.16 -2.65 36.41
N ASP A 391 -5.13 -1.82 36.51
CA ASP A 391 -4.03 -1.82 35.56
C ASP A 391 -3.31 -3.18 35.57
N GLY A 392 -3.04 -3.73 34.39
CA GLY A 392 -2.42 -5.04 34.21
C GLY A 392 -3.35 -6.24 34.38
N ASP A 393 -4.62 -6.04 34.73
CA ASP A 393 -5.61 -7.14 34.76
C ASP A 393 -5.80 -7.72 33.36
N MET A 394 -6.14 -9.01 33.28
CA MET A 394 -6.65 -9.58 32.04
C MET A 394 -8.12 -9.19 31.88
N VAL A 395 -8.48 -8.76 30.67
CA VAL A 395 -9.84 -8.36 30.33
C VAL A 395 -10.30 -9.00 29.03
N TRP A 396 -11.61 -9.21 28.91
CA TRP A 396 -12.27 -9.51 27.65
C TRP A 396 -12.67 -8.20 26.98
N VAL A 397 -12.28 -8.05 25.72
CA VAL A 397 -12.82 -7.01 24.82
C VAL A 397 -13.77 -7.70 23.86
N ASN A 398 -15.06 -7.39 23.95
CA ASN A 398 -16.13 -7.99 23.18
C ASN A 398 -16.57 -7.04 22.07
N GLY A 399 -16.63 -7.54 20.83
CA GLY A 399 -17.10 -6.79 19.66
C GLY A 399 -18.58 -7.05 19.32
N PRO A 400 -19.29 -6.11 18.68
CA PRO A 400 -20.71 -6.22 18.32
C PRO A 400 -21.08 -7.44 17.46
N GLU A 401 -20.12 -8.01 16.73
CA GLU A 401 -20.33 -9.19 15.88
C GLU A 401 -20.12 -10.53 16.63
N GLY A 402 -19.92 -10.49 17.95
CA GLY A 402 -19.86 -11.67 18.81
C GLY A 402 -18.48 -12.31 18.97
N SER A 403 -17.44 -11.75 18.34
CA SER A 403 -16.06 -12.11 18.62
C SER A 403 -15.56 -11.40 19.88
N ARG A 404 -14.54 -11.98 20.53
CA ARG A 404 -13.86 -11.39 21.70
C ARG A 404 -12.36 -11.64 21.68
N ILE A 405 -11.59 -10.78 22.34
CA ILE A 405 -10.16 -10.99 22.60
C ILE A 405 -9.84 -10.92 24.08
N LYS A 406 -8.84 -11.69 24.54
CA LYS A 406 -8.36 -11.67 25.93
C LYS A 406 -6.99 -10.98 25.99
N VAL A 407 -6.93 -9.80 26.61
CA VAL A 407 -5.74 -8.93 26.58
C VAL A 407 -5.50 -8.26 27.94
N LYS A 408 -4.33 -7.65 28.14
CA LYS A 408 -4.01 -6.86 29.33
C LYS A 408 -4.74 -5.51 29.31
N ALA A 409 -5.23 -5.05 30.44
CA ALA A 409 -5.67 -3.67 30.62
C ALA A 409 -4.46 -2.75 30.82
N MET A 410 -4.39 -1.67 30.03
CA MET A 410 -3.48 -0.55 30.25
C MET A 410 -4.31 0.67 30.62
N ILE A 411 -4.35 1.02 31.90
CA ILE A 411 -5.10 2.18 32.37
C ILE A 411 -4.30 3.45 32.10
N THR A 412 -4.83 4.32 31.24
CA THR A 412 -4.10 5.50 30.78
C THR A 412 -5.01 6.66 30.41
N ARG A 413 -4.48 7.88 30.52
CA ARG A 413 -5.18 9.11 30.12
C ARG A 413 -4.92 9.50 28.65
N ARG A 414 -4.22 8.65 27.88
CA ARG A 414 -4.00 8.87 26.44
C ARG A 414 -5.28 8.70 25.62
N VAL A 415 -6.23 7.90 26.12
CA VAL A 415 -7.56 7.74 25.56
C VAL A 415 -8.59 8.49 26.41
N GLU A 416 -9.52 9.15 25.73
CA GLU A 416 -10.64 9.85 26.36
C GLU A 416 -11.65 8.88 26.96
N ARG A 417 -12.49 9.38 27.89
CA ARG A 417 -13.59 8.59 28.43
C ARG A 417 -14.53 8.14 27.31
N GLY A 418 -14.93 6.88 27.32
CA GLY A 418 -15.75 6.25 26.29
C GLY A 418 -14.97 5.81 25.05
N VAL A 419 -13.65 5.91 25.02
CA VAL A 419 -12.80 5.51 23.89
C VAL A 419 -11.74 4.53 24.37
N VAL A 420 -11.49 3.48 23.59
CA VAL A 420 -10.42 2.50 23.84
C VAL A 420 -9.57 2.28 22.59
N PHE A 421 -8.29 1.97 22.82
CA PHE A 421 -7.33 1.70 21.77
C PHE A 421 -6.75 0.29 21.92
N THR A 422 -6.62 -0.45 20.83
CA THR A 422 -5.93 -1.75 20.79
C THR A 422 -5.02 -1.86 19.56
N PRO A 423 -3.76 -2.30 19.69
CA PRO A 423 -2.92 -2.58 18.54
C PRO A 423 -3.32 -3.88 17.81
N PHE A 424 -2.89 -4.05 16.56
CA PHE A 424 -3.21 -5.24 15.76
C PHE A 424 -2.03 -6.16 15.43
N HIS A 425 -0.82 -5.86 15.94
CA HIS A 425 0.43 -6.55 15.62
C HIS A 425 0.59 -7.95 16.22
N PHE A 426 -0.41 -8.47 16.93
CA PHE A 426 -0.26 -9.68 17.72
C PHE A 426 -0.97 -10.86 17.08
N ALA A 427 -0.38 -12.04 17.24
CA ALA A 427 -0.95 -13.32 16.85
C ALA A 427 -0.44 -14.41 17.79
N GLY A 428 -1.03 -15.59 17.72
CA GLY A 428 -0.67 -16.73 18.57
C GLY A 428 -1.67 -17.03 19.67
N HIS A 429 -2.58 -16.11 19.98
CA HIS A 429 -3.81 -16.41 20.70
C HIS A 429 -5.02 -16.16 19.79
N MET A 430 -6.16 -16.80 20.09
CA MET A 430 -7.42 -16.51 19.41
C MET A 430 -8.61 -16.74 20.32
N GLN A 431 -9.35 -15.67 20.63
CA GLN A 431 -10.50 -15.69 21.53
C GLN A 431 -10.20 -16.29 22.92
N GLY A 432 -9.00 -16.02 23.42
CA GLY A 432 -8.42 -16.46 24.69
C GLY A 432 -7.71 -17.80 24.65
N GLU A 433 -7.71 -18.50 23.52
CA GLU A 433 -7.05 -19.80 23.38
C GLU A 433 -5.62 -19.64 22.86
N ASP A 434 -4.67 -20.27 23.54
CA ASP A 434 -3.28 -20.34 23.11
C ASP A 434 -3.14 -21.23 21.86
N ARG A 435 -2.51 -20.69 20.81
CA ARG A 435 -2.25 -21.35 19.52
C ARG A 435 -0.77 -21.62 19.28
N ARG A 436 0.11 -21.47 20.29
CA ARG A 436 1.55 -21.75 20.20
C ARG A 436 1.85 -23.13 19.61
N SER A 437 1.08 -24.14 19.99
CA SER A 437 1.22 -25.52 19.51
C SER A 437 1.01 -25.71 18.00
N LYS A 438 0.51 -24.69 17.30
CA LYS A 438 0.32 -24.71 15.84
C LYS A 438 1.48 -24.14 15.05
N TYR A 439 2.41 -23.46 15.71
CA TYR A 439 3.64 -23.06 15.05
C TYR A 439 4.52 -24.30 14.81
N PRO A 440 5.30 -24.34 13.71
CA PRO A 440 6.40 -25.30 13.60
C PRO A 440 7.31 -25.22 14.83
N GLU A 441 7.89 -26.34 15.22
CA GLU A 441 8.75 -26.42 16.41
C GLU A 441 9.90 -25.40 16.31
N GLY A 442 10.02 -24.55 17.32
CA GLY A 442 11.05 -23.51 17.39
C GLY A 442 10.82 -22.27 16.51
N ALA A 443 9.66 -22.17 15.85
CA ALA A 443 9.32 -21.04 14.97
C ALA A 443 8.22 -20.14 15.54
N ASP A 444 7.82 -20.34 16.81
CA ASP A 444 6.91 -19.41 17.48
C ASP A 444 7.62 -18.12 17.88
N PRO A 445 6.95 -16.96 17.78
CA PRO A 445 7.54 -15.69 18.18
C PRO A 445 7.67 -15.61 19.71
N TYR A 446 8.61 -14.78 20.19
CA TYR A 446 8.83 -14.55 21.62
C TYR A 446 7.58 -14.02 22.33
N VAL A 447 6.82 -13.16 21.63
CA VAL A 447 5.60 -12.53 22.15
C VAL A 447 4.38 -13.01 21.37
N LEU A 448 3.40 -13.57 22.10
CA LEU A 448 2.10 -13.96 21.57
C LEU A 448 1.00 -12.99 22.04
N GLY A 449 -0.10 -12.97 21.30
CA GLY A 449 -1.28 -12.20 21.69
C GLY A 449 -2.37 -12.30 20.64
N GLU A 450 -3.34 -11.39 20.72
CA GLU A 450 -4.48 -11.34 19.81
C GLU A 450 -4.54 -9.99 19.10
N ALA A 451 -4.79 -9.99 17.80
CA ALA A 451 -5.01 -8.75 17.09
C ALA A 451 -6.38 -8.14 17.41
N ALA A 452 -6.39 -6.83 17.59
CA ALA A 452 -7.60 -5.99 17.64
C ALA A 452 -8.62 -6.35 16.55
N ASN A 453 -8.15 -6.68 15.36
CA ASN A 453 -8.99 -6.93 14.22
C ASN A 453 -9.83 -8.22 14.31
N THR A 454 -9.59 -9.06 15.33
CA THR A 454 -10.50 -10.17 15.68
C THR A 454 -11.86 -9.65 16.12
N VAL A 455 -11.91 -8.51 16.82
CA VAL A 455 -13.13 -7.91 17.37
C VAL A 455 -13.62 -6.67 16.63
N LEU A 456 -12.78 -6.09 15.76
CA LEU A 456 -13.26 -5.05 14.84
C LEU A 456 -14.24 -5.61 13.81
N THR A 457 -15.18 -4.76 13.46
CA THR A 457 -16.42 -5.11 12.76
C THR A 457 -16.30 -4.97 11.24
N TYR A 458 -17.40 -5.34 10.57
CA TYR A 458 -17.66 -5.06 9.17
C TYR A 458 -17.75 -3.56 8.92
N GLY A 459 -17.13 -3.11 7.84
CA GLY A 459 -17.24 -1.74 7.33
C GLY A 459 -16.19 -1.53 6.25
N TYR A 460 -16.56 -0.83 5.18
CA TYR A 460 -15.72 -0.67 4.01
C TYR A 460 -15.93 0.71 3.40
N ASP A 461 -14.86 1.34 2.91
CA ASP A 461 -14.93 2.59 2.18
C ASP A 461 -15.76 2.42 0.90
N SER A 462 -16.59 3.42 0.60
CA SER A 462 -17.59 3.35 -0.47
C SER A 462 -17.00 3.48 -1.88
N VAL A 463 -15.70 3.75 -2.00
CA VAL A 463 -14.98 3.89 -3.25
C VAL A 463 -13.96 2.77 -3.44
N THR A 464 -13.21 2.43 -2.39
CA THR A 464 -12.02 1.58 -2.45
C THR A 464 -12.21 0.20 -1.81
N GLN A 465 -13.29 0.00 -1.05
CA GLN A 465 -13.45 -1.14 -0.14
C GLN A 465 -12.32 -1.31 0.88
N MET A 466 -11.65 -0.20 1.26
CA MET A 466 -10.77 -0.22 2.41
C MET A 466 -11.57 -0.40 3.69
N GLN A 467 -11.20 -1.37 4.51
CA GLN A 467 -11.88 -1.72 5.76
C GLN A 467 -11.92 -0.59 6.80
N GLU A 468 -13.04 -0.49 7.54
CA GLU A 468 -13.28 0.48 8.62
C GLU A 468 -12.60 0.01 9.93
N THR A 469 -11.28 0.17 10.02
CA THR A 469 -10.48 -0.30 11.19
C THR A 469 -10.32 0.75 12.29
N LYS A 470 -10.89 1.94 12.14
CA LYS A 470 -10.60 3.09 13.02
C LYS A 470 -11.76 3.50 13.90
N CYS A 471 -12.96 3.02 13.59
CA CYS A 471 -14.17 3.33 14.34
C CYS A 471 -15.03 2.07 14.41
N SER A 472 -15.20 1.53 15.61
CA SER A 472 -16.20 0.53 15.93
C SER A 472 -16.70 0.75 17.35
N LEU A 473 -17.46 -0.21 17.89
CA LEU A 473 -17.89 -0.24 19.28
C LEU A 473 -17.34 -1.49 19.97
N CYS A 474 -17.19 -1.44 21.28
CA CYS A 474 -16.88 -2.62 22.09
C CYS A 474 -17.46 -2.52 23.50
N GLN A 475 -17.37 -3.64 24.23
CA GLN A 475 -17.56 -3.71 25.68
C GLN A 475 -16.33 -4.38 26.29
N ILE A 476 -15.95 -3.94 27.49
CA ILE A 476 -14.84 -4.51 28.24
C ILE A 476 -15.35 -5.03 29.58
N GLU A 477 -14.88 -6.20 29.98
CA GLU A 477 -15.16 -6.83 31.27
C GLU A 477 -13.92 -7.57 31.82
N PRO A 478 -13.80 -7.74 33.15
CA PRO A 478 -12.76 -8.59 33.74
C PRO A 478 -12.81 -10.03 33.20
N ALA A 479 -11.64 -10.67 33.01
CA ALA A 479 -11.52 -11.95 32.32
C ALA A 479 -11.47 -13.23 33.17
#